data_AF-L2GMQ6-F1
#
_entry.id   AF-L2GMQ6-F1
#
_cell.length_a   1.000
_cell.length_b   1.000
_cell.length_c   1.000
_cell.angle_alpha   90.00
_cell.angle_beta   90.00
_cell.angle_gamma   90.00
#
_symmetry.space_group_name_H-M   'P 1'
#
loop_
_entity.id
_entity.type
_entity.pdbx_description
1 polymer ?
#
loop_
_entity_poly.entity_id
_entity_poly.type
_entity_poly.pdbx_seq_one_letter_code
_entity_poly.pdbx_strand_id
1 'polypeptide(L)'
;MAKNDEKASLKRLAIVNDDLCRPTECSLECKKACPVNRIGKACITIEKKSRISEVLCIGCGACVKKCPFKAITIINLPTELTKDCSHRYGPNSFKLHRLPIPKLGKVLGLVGTNGIGKSTALEILSGKLKPNLGNFEKEPDWAEILKNYRGSELHGYFTKLLENKIVTSNKVQYTDKVPKILKKRFQKEDLTVIEVLKAMDGRGRIDYYIEKMCLGNVLDRKLDELSGGELQRFCIACCMHEKCRLLCL
;
A
#
# COMPACT_ATOMS: atom_id res chain seq x y z
N MET A 1 -34.00 30.18 9.84
CA MET A 1 -32.58 29.80 9.68
C MET A 1 -32.53 28.52 8.88
N ALA A 2 -32.28 28.63 7.57
CA ALA A 2 -32.33 27.51 6.64
C ALA A 2 -31.16 26.56 6.88
N LYS A 3 -31.46 25.28 7.12
CA LYS A 3 -30.49 24.19 7.08
C LYS A 3 -30.07 24.04 5.62
N ASN A 4 -28.79 24.31 5.33
CA ASN A 4 -28.19 23.97 4.05
C ASN A 4 -28.13 22.44 3.95
N ASP A 5 -29.11 21.86 3.27
CA ASP A 5 -29.02 20.50 2.74
C ASP A 5 -27.91 20.50 1.68
N GLU A 6 -26.67 20.21 2.08
CA GLU A 6 -25.65 19.73 1.17
C GLU A 6 -26.15 18.41 0.58
N LYS A 7 -26.88 18.49 -0.53
CA LYS A 7 -27.22 17.34 -1.37
C LYS A 7 -25.93 16.56 -1.62
N ALA A 8 -25.87 15.37 -1.04
CA ALA A 8 -24.77 14.43 -1.17
C ALA A 8 -24.62 14.01 -2.65
N SER A 9 -23.88 14.81 -3.42
CA SER A 9 -23.54 14.51 -4.80
C SER A 9 -22.64 13.28 -4.83
N LEU A 10 -23.20 12.13 -5.22
CA LEU A 10 -22.48 10.87 -5.41
C LEU A 10 -21.20 11.12 -6.21
N LYS A 11 -20.06 11.15 -5.53
CA LYS A 11 -18.76 11.35 -6.18
C LYS A 11 -18.38 10.05 -6.87
N ARG A 12 -18.24 10.12 -8.20
CA ARG A 12 -17.82 8.99 -9.03
C ARG A 12 -16.33 9.11 -9.27
N LEU A 13 -15.57 8.08 -8.90
CA LEU A 13 -14.13 8.06 -9.11
C LEU A 13 -13.81 7.27 -10.36
N ALA A 14 -13.17 7.92 -11.33
CA ALA A 14 -12.56 7.24 -12.45
C ALA A 14 -11.11 6.88 -12.09
N ILE A 15 -10.75 5.61 -12.20
CA ILE A 15 -9.40 5.08 -11.99
C ILE A 15 -8.86 4.63 -13.35
N VAL A 16 -7.61 4.98 -13.66
CA VAL A 16 -6.91 4.54 -14.86
C VAL A 16 -5.73 3.67 -14.44
N ASN A 17 -5.68 2.45 -14.97
CA ASN A 17 -4.54 1.56 -14.80
C ASN A 17 -3.48 1.92 -15.86
N ASP A 18 -2.36 2.47 -15.38
CA ASP A 18 -1.27 2.94 -16.24
C ASP A 18 -0.54 1.78 -16.96
N ASP A 19 -0.55 0.56 -16.43
CA ASP A 19 0.08 -0.62 -17.06
C ASP A 19 -0.70 -1.09 -18.29
N LEU A 20 -2.03 -0.99 -18.23
CA LEU A 20 -2.93 -1.39 -19.33
C LEU A 20 -3.17 -0.24 -20.32
N CYS A 21 -3.01 1.02 -19.90
CA CYS A 21 -3.30 2.16 -20.74
C CYS A 21 -2.21 2.34 -21.82
N ARG A 22 -2.56 2.09 -23.08
CA ARG A 22 -1.69 2.31 -24.25
C ARG A 22 -2.29 3.33 -25.22
N PRO A 23 -2.07 4.64 -25.02
CA PRO A 23 -2.66 5.69 -25.87
C PRO A 23 -2.28 5.59 -27.35
N THR A 24 -1.05 5.12 -27.64
CA THR A 24 -0.51 4.94 -28.99
C THR A 24 -1.24 3.86 -29.79
N GLU A 25 -1.79 2.85 -29.12
CA GLU A 25 -2.43 1.68 -29.75
C GLU A 25 -3.97 1.71 -29.69
N CYS A 26 -4.58 2.65 -28.95
CA CYS A 26 -6.03 2.67 -28.70
C CYS A 26 -6.81 3.74 -29.47
N SER A 27 -6.19 4.47 -30.41
CA SER A 27 -6.83 5.55 -31.19
C SER A 27 -7.54 6.63 -30.36
N LEU A 28 -7.20 6.73 -29.07
CA LEU A 28 -7.77 7.67 -28.10
C LEU A 28 -9.30 7.55 -27.95
N GLU A 29 -9.84 6.33 -28.07
CA GLU A 29 -11.29 6.07 -28.03
C GLU A 29 -11.96 6.56 -26.75
N CYS A 30 -11.26 6.55 -25.61
CA CYS A 30 -11.78 7.09 -24.36
C CYS A 30 -12.12 8.59 -24.46
N LYS A 31 -11.26 9.40 -25.12
CA LYS A 31 -11.45 10.84 -25.32
C LYS A 31 -12.61 11.11 -26.28
N LYS A 32 -12.71 10.35 -27.38
CA LYS A 32 -13.79 10.47 -28.38
C LYS A 32 -15.15 10.03 -27.85
N ALA A 33 -15.18 9.03 -26.96
CA ALA A 33 -16.40 8.51 -26.37
C ALA A 33 -16.94 9.39 -25.23
N CYS A 34 -16.11 10.23 -24.61
CA CYS A 34 -16.52 11.07 -23.49
C CYS A 34 -17.48 12.18 -23.93
N PRO A 35 -18.73 12.21 -23.42
CA PRO A 35 -19.70 13.25 -23.78
C PRO A 35 -19.26 14.64 -23.32
N VAL A 36 -18.55 14.73 -22.19
CA VAL A 36 -18.06 16.01 -21.65
C VAL A 36 -16.97 16.60 -22.54
N ASN A 37 -16.12 15.75 -23.14
CA ASN A 37 -15.15 16.18 -24.16
C ASN A 37 -15.83 16.59 -25.47
N ARG A 38 -16.93 15.93 -25.87
CA ARG A 38 -17.70 16.33 -27.06
C ARG A 38 -18.35 17.70 -26.91
N ILE A 39 -18.71 18.07 -25.69
CA ILE A 39 -19.25 19.41 -25.35
C ILE A 39 -18.13 20.47 -25.31
N GLY A 40 -16.86 20.10 -25.51
CA GLY A 40 -15.72 21.01 -25.58
C GLY A 40 -14.97 21.21 -24.25
N LYS A 41 -15.36 20.52 -23.17
CA LYS A 41 -14.64 20.59 -21.88
C LYS A 41 -13.54 19.52 -21.81
N ALA A 42 -12.37 19.88 -21.25
CA ALA A 42 -11.23 18.97 -21.11
C ALA A 42 -11.40 17.94 -19.96
N CYS A 43 -12.41 17.06 -20.04
CA CYS A 43 -12.65 16.05 -19.00
C CYS A 43 -11.64 14.89 -19.06
N ILE A 44 -11.32 14.40 -20.26
CA ILE A 44 -10.27 13.40 -20.48
C ILE A 44 -9.13 14.08 -21.24
N THR A 45 -7.97 14.15 -20.61
CA THR A 45 -6.72 14.63 -21.20
C THR A 45 -5.77 13.46 -21.40
N ILE A 46 -4.93 13.56 -22.43
CA ILE A 46 -3.98 12.49 -22.77
C ILE A 46 -2.64 13.17 -22.99
N GLU A 47 -1.70 12.91 -22.08
CA GLU A 47 -0.30 13.28 -22.23
C GLU A 47 0.49 12.01 -22.55
N LYS A 48 1.07 11.34 -21.54
CA LYS A 48 1.68 10.01 -21.67
C LYS A 48 0.67 8.87 -21.47
N LYS A 49 -0.33 9.11 -20.64
CA LYS A 49 -1.41 8.17 -20.26
C LYS A 49 -2.72 8.94 -20.21
N SER A 50 -3.84 8.23 -20.18
CA SER A 50 -5.16 8.87 -20.04
C SER A 50 -5.33 9.39 -18.61
N ARG A 51 -5.80 10.63 -18.48
CA ARG A 51 -6.15 11.27 -17.20
C ARG A 51 -7.59 11.78 -17.29
N ILE A 52 -8.38 11.56 -16.25
CA ILE A 52 -9.80 11.84 -16.21
C ILE A 52 -10.06 12.81 -15.05
N SER A 53 -10.54 14.00 -15.35
CA SER A 53 -10.90 15.01 -14.35
C SER A 53 -12.02 14.51 -13.44
N GLU A 54 -11.77 14.43 -12.13
CA GLU A 54 -12.79 14.06 -11.13
C GLU A 54 -13.88 15.12 -10.97
N VAL A 55 -13.59 16.36 -11.36
CA VAL A 55 -14.54 17.49 -11.25
C VAL A 55 -15.48 17.53 -12.46
N LEU A 56 -14.95 17.27 -13.66
CA LEU A 56 -15.72 17.34 -14.91
C LEU A 56 -16.40 16.01 -15.28
N CYS A 57 -15.89 14.88 -14.77
CA CYS A 57 -16.42 13.57 -15.12
C CYS A 57 -17.80 13.34 -14.50
N ILE A 58 -18.79 13.19 -15.36
CA ILE A 58 -20.16 12.84 -14.94
C ILE A 58 -20.34 11.34 -14.62
N GLY A 59 -19.33 10.51 -14.90
CA GLY A 59 -19.35 9.07 -14.62
C GLY A 59 -20.29 8.25 -15.50
N CYS A 60 -20.53 8.66 -16.75
CA CYS A 60 -21.42 7.97 -17.69
C CYS A 60 -20.95 6.57 -18.14
N GLY A 61 -19.69 6.19 -17.89
CA GLY A 61 -19.15 4.87 -18.26
C GLY A 61 -18.84 4.67 -19.74
N ALA A 62 -19.02 5.67 -20.60
CA ALA A 62 -18.75 5.55 -22.04
C ALA A 62 -17.28 5.19 -22.33
N CYS A 63 -16.33 5.80 -21.61
CA CYS A 63 -14.91 5.53 -21.75
C CYS A 63 -14.52 4.10 -21.31
N VAL A 64 -15.19 3.54 -20.29
CA VAL A 64 -14.96 2.17 -19.81
C VAL A 64 -15.35 1.16 -20.89
N LYS A 65 -16.55 1.33 -21.48
CA LYS A 65 -17.07 0.43 -22.51
C LYS A 65 -16.26 0.46 -23.81
N LYS A 66 -15.67 1.61 -24.14
CA LYS A 66 -14.93 1.82 -25.40
C LYS A 66 -13.42 1.61 -25.28
N CYS A 67 -12.88 1.42 -24.07
CA CYS A 67 -11.45 1.16 -23.90
C CYS A 67 -11.11 -0.27 -24.35
N PRO A 68 -10.30 -0.47 -25.41
CA PRO A 68 -9.96 -1.81 -25.89
C PRO A 68 -9.13 -2.60 -24.87
N PHE A 69 -8.32 -1.91 -24.06
CA PHE A 69 -7.45 -2.49 -23.04
C PHE A 69 -8.10 -2.62 -21.66
N LYS A 70 -9.38 -2.21 -21.52
CA LYS A 70 -10.10 -2.17 -20.22
C LYS A 70 -9.31 -1.46 -19.11
N ALA A 71 -8.54 -0.43 -19.47
CA ALA A 71 -7.65 0.28 -18.55
C ALA A 71 -8.38 1.28 -17.64
N ILE A 72 -9.69 1.52 -17.83
CA ILE A 72 -10.45 2.53 -17.09
C ILE A 72 -11.54 1.83 -16.29
N THR A 73 -11.64 2.16 -15.00
CA THR A 73 -12.68 1.67 -14.10
C THR A 73 -13.38 2.87 -13.47
N ILE A 74 -14.72 2.89 -13.45
CA ILE A 74 -15.50 3.91 -12.74
C ILE A 74 -16.15 3.25 -11.53
N ILE A 75 -15.88 3.83 -10.35
CA ILE A 75 -16.43 3.37 -9.08
C ILE A 75 -17.35 4.47 -8.55
N ASN A 76 -18.56 4.09 -8.15
CA ASN A 76 -19.43 4.97 -7.39
C ASN A 76 -18.98 4.96 -5.94
N LEU A 77 -18.46 6.07 -5.44
CA LEU A 77 -18.10 6.18 -4.02
C LEU A 77 -19.32 6.65 -3.22
N PRO A 78 -19.61 6.03 -2.08
CA PRO A 78 -20.39 6.68 -1.02
C PRO A 78 -19.75 8.04 -0.69
N THR A 79 -20.57 9.08 -0.67
CA THR A 79 -20.15 10.49 -0.60
C THR A 79 -19.26 10.81 0.60
N GLU A 80 -19.39 10.03 1.68
CA GLU A 80 -18.68 10.19 2.95
C GLU A 80 -17.18 9.83 2.90
N LEU A 81 -16.74 9.00 1.94
CA LEU A 81 -15.37 8.48 1.93
C LEU A 81 -14.30 9.48 1.46
N THR A 82 -14.71 10.61 0.86
CA THR A 82 -13.73 11.58 0.36
C THR A 82 -13.03 12.37 1.47
N LYS A 83 -13.62 12.50 2.66
CA LYS A 83 -12.99 13.17 3.81
C LYS A 83 -11.91 12.32 4.50
N ASP A 84 -11.97 11.00 4.35
CA ASP A 84 -11.08 10.05 5.05
C ASP A 84 -9.95 9.49 4.16
N CYS A 85 -9.50 10.24 3.14
CA CYS A 85 -8.42 9.77 2.28
C CYS A 85 -7.09 9.81 3.04
N SER A 86 -6.47 8.66 3.24
CA SER A 86 -5.17 8.54 3.93
C SER A 86 -4.01 8.69 2.95
N HIS A 87 -4.12 8.09 1.77
CA HIS A 87 -3.06 8.11 0.77
C HIS A 87 -3.58 7.94 -0.66
N ARG A 88 -2.87 8.54 -1.62
CA ARG A 88 -3.15 8.45 -3.06
C ARG A 88 -1.86 8.53 -3.87
N TYR A 89 -1.63 7.60 -4.79
CA TYR A 89 -0.41 7.57 -5.61
C TYR A 89 -0.37 8.60 -6.74
N GLY A 90 -1.52 9.04 -7.25
CA GLY A 90 -1.56 9.96 -8.39
C GLY A 90 -2.97 10.29 -8.91
N PRO A 91 -3.07 11.07 -9.99
CA PRO A 91 -4.34 11.35 -10.65
C PRO A 91 -4.95 10.04 -11.16
N ASN A 92 -6.24 9.82 -10.89
CA ASN A 92 -6.95 8.58 -11.23
C ASN A 92 -6.28 7.28 -10.77
N SER A 93 -5.46 7.30 -9.70
CA SER A 93 -4.86 6.09 -9.14
C SER A 93 -5.72 5.50 -8.02
N PHE A 94 -5.25 4.38 -7.46
CA PHE A 94 -5.72 3.86 -6.18
C PHE A 94 -5.71 4.94 -5.08
N LYS A 95 -6.77 4.96 -4.27
CA LYS A 95 -6.92 5.79 -3.06
C LYS A 95 -7.14 4.87 -1.87
N LEU A 96 -6.32 5.03 -0.84
CA LEU A 96 -6.51 4.36 0.44
C LEU A 96 -7.37 5.25 1.34
N HIS A 97 -8.44 4.68 1.86
CA HIS A 97 -9.34 5.35 2.80
C HIS A 97 -9.20 4.73 4.18
N ARG A 98 -9.08 5.60 5.20
CA ARG A 98 -8.84 5.23 6.60
C ARG A 98 -7.56 4.39 6.76
N LEU A 99 -7.18 4.14 8.00
CA LEU A 99 -6.09 3.23 8.35
C LEU A 99 -6.55 2.39 9.53
N PRO A 100 -6.18 1.10 9.57
CA PRO A 100 -6.49 0.28 10.72
C PRO A 100 -5.59 0.70 11.89
N ILE A 101 -6.12 0.58 13.11
CA ILE A 101 -5.45 1.06 14.32
C ILE A 101 -4.77 -0.13 15.02
N PRO A 102 -3.42 -0.19 15.07
CA PRO A 102 -2.74 -1.24 15.79
C PRO A 102 -2.86 -1.03 17.31
N LYS A 103 -3.36 -2.05 18.02
CA LYS A 103 -3.40 -2.06 19.50
C LYS A 103 -2.29 -2.94 20.04
N LEU A 104 -1.52 -2.41 20.98
CA LEU A 104 -0.42 -3.14 21.62
C LEU A 104 -0.95 -4.38 22.35
N GLY A 105 -0.21 -5.49 22.23
CA GLY A 105 -0.58 -6.77 22.86
C GLY A 105 -1.74 -7.51 22.18
N LYS A 106 -2.28 -7.00 21.07
CA LYS A 106 -3.35 -7.65 20.30
C LYS A 106 -2.89 -7.95 18.88
N VAL A 107 -3.42 -9.01 18.30
CA VAL A 107 -3.25 -9.33 16.88
C VAL A 107 -4.37 -8.66 16.09
N LEU A 108 -4.00 -7.87 15.08
CA LEU A 108 -4.93 -7.22 14.17
C LEU A 108 -4.90 -7.96 12.83
N GLY A 109 -6.00 -8.62 12.47
CA GLY A 109 -6.15 -9.26 11.17
C GLY A 109 -6.63 -8.28 10.11
N LEU A 110 -5.93 -8.21 8.96
CA LEU A 110 -6.35 -7.44 7.79
C LEU A 110 -6.81 -8.39 6.68
N VAL A 111 -8.12 -8.50 6.52
CA VAL A 111 -8.75 -9.39 5.52
C VAL A 111 -9.44 -8.56 4.45
N GLY A 112 -9.28 -8.95 3.19
CA GLY A 112 -9.89 -8.29 2.05
C GLY A 112 -9.35 -8.84 0.73
N THR A 113 -9.94 -8.45 -0.39
CA THR A 113 -9.46 -8.83 -1.73
C THR A 113 -8.09 -8.22 -2.04
N ASN A 114 -7.40 -8.74 -3.05
CA ASN A 114 -6.16 -8.13 -3.54
C ASN A 114 -6.46 -6.77 -4.19
N GLY A 115 -5.56 -5.79 -4.00
CA GLY A 115 -5.73 -4.44 -4.53
C GLY A 115 -6.59 -3.50 -3.69
N ILE A 116 -7.10 -3.93 -2.51
CA ILE A 116 -7.85 -3.06 -1.58
C ILE A 116 -6.95 -2.14 -0.73
N GLY A 117 -5.62 -2.26 -0.85
CA GLY A 117 -4.66 -1.42 -0.14
C GLY A 117 -4.13 -1.96 1.20
N LYS A 118 -4.24 -3.27 1.45
CA LYS A 118 -3.67 -3.91 2.66
C LYS A 118 -2.17 -3.65 2.79
N SER A 119 -1.41 -3.89 1.71
CA SER A 119 0.04 -3.66 1.69
C SER A 119 0.36 -2.17 1.90
N THR A 120 -0.36 -1.26 1.23
CA THR A 120 -0.20 0.19 1.42
C THR A 120 -0.48 0.63 2.86
N ALA A 121 -1.51 0.07 3.51
CA ALA A 121 -1.79 0.35 4.91
C ALA A 121 -0.65 -0.12 5.84
N LEU A 122 -0.08 -1.30 5.58
CA LEU A 122 1.08 -1.80 6.32
C LEU A 122 2.34 -0.95 6.08
N GLU A 123 2.58 -0.48 4.86
CA GLU A 123 3.69 0.42 4.55
C GLU A 123 3.57 1.77 5.28
N ILE A 124 2.34 2.29 5.40
CA ILE A 124 2.09 3.53 6.15
C ILE A 124 2.28 3.31 7.65
N LEU A 125 1.71 2.23 8.20
CA LEU A 125 1.87 1.91 9.62
C LEU A 125 3.33 1.60 9.98
N SER A 126 4.10 1.02 9.06
CA SER A 126 5.54 0.78 9.26
C SER A 126 6.43 2.01 9.07
N GLY A 127 5.87 3.16 8.67
CA GLY A 127 6.64 4.37 8.40
C GLY A 127 7.48 4.32 7.13
N LYS A 128 7.35 3.26 6.31
CA LYS A 128 8.01 3.15 4.99
C LYS A 128 7.38 4.08 3.95
N LEU A 129 6.08 4.34 4.10
CA LEU A 129 5.31 5.24 3.24
C LEU A 129 4.65 6.33 4.08
N LYS A 130 4.88 7.59 3.72
CA LYS A 130 4.21 8.72 4.38
C LYS A 130 2.79 8.87 3.81
N PRO A 131 1.74 8.99 4.65
CA PRO A 131 0.40 9.27 4.16
C PRO A 131 0.37 10.70 3.61
N ASN A 132 -0.21 10.87 2.42
CA ASN A 132 -0.27 12.17 1.75
C ASN A 132 -1.65 12.83 1.79
N LEU A 133 -2.60 12.24 2.54
CA LEU A 133 -3.95 12.75 2.74
C LEU A 133 -4.73 12.98 1.41
N GLY A 134 -4.33 12.28 0.35
CA GLY A 134 -4.90 12.44 -0.98
C GLY A 134 -4.24 13.52 -1.84
N ASN A 135 -3.29 14.29 -1.30
CA ASN A 135 -2.47 15.24 -2.04
C ASN A 135 -1.23 14.54 -2.63
N PHE A 136 -1.31 14.18 -3.89
CA PHE A 136 -0.21 13.51 -4.61
C PHE A 136 0.77 14.50 -5.26
N GLU A 137 0.46 15.79 -5.29
CA GLU A 137 1.32 16.81 -5.91
C GLU A 137 2.35 17.34 -4.92
N LYS A 138 1.99 17.42 -3.64
CA LYS A 138 2.85 17.88 -2.57
C LYS A 138 2.79 16.93 -1.39
N GLU A 139 3.93 16.38 -1.00
CA GLU A 139 4.04 15.58 0.21
C GLU A 139 3.79 16.47 1.44
N PRO A 140 2.76 16.18 2.27
CA PRO A 140 2.46 17.00 3.44
C PRO A 140 3.50 16.78 4.52
N ASP A 141 3.71 17.77 5.39
CA ASP A 141 4.57 17.62 6.56
C ASP A 141 3.91 16.74 7.63
N TRP A 142 4.74 16.14 8.50
CA TRP A 142 4.22 15.34 9.61
C TRP A 142 3.31 16.14 10.55
N ALA A 143 3.54 17.46 10.69
CA ALA A 143 2.66 18.34 11.43
C ALA A 143 1.23 18.39 10.84
N GLU A 144 1.12 18.41 9.50
CA GLU A 144 -0.16 18.42 8.81
C GLU A 144 -0.88 17.06 8.93
N ILE A 145 -0.14 15.97 8.79
CA ILE A 145 -0.65 14.60 8.99
C ILE A 145 -1.18 14.44 10.42
N LEU A 146 -0.40 14.84 11.42
CA LEU A 146 -0.80 14.77 12.83
C LEU A 146 -2.03 15.64 13.13
N LYS A 147 -2.14 16.81 12.48
CA LYS A 147 -3.32 17.68 12.57
C LYS A 147 -4.56 17.00 12.00
N ASN A 148 -4.45 16.32 10.86
CA ASN A 148 -5.56 15.60 10.24
C ASN A 148 -6.07 14.44 11.13
N TYR A 149 -5.16 13.72 11.79
CA TYR A 149 -5.52 12.63 12.68
C TYR A 149 -5.81 13.07 14.13
N ARG A 150 -5.82 14.37 14.45
CA ARG A 150 -6.01 14.88 15.81
C ARG A 150 -7.31 14.35 16.42
N GLY A 151 -7.24 13.87 17.66
CA GLY A 151 -8.39 13.27 18.36
C GLY A 151 -8.65 11.79 18.03
N SER A 152 -7.85 11.18 17.15
CA SER A 152 -7.89 9.73 16.90
C SER A 152 -6.74 8.99 17.60
N GLU A 153 -6.88 7.66 17.80
CA GLU A 153 -5.80 6.82 18.32
C GLU A 153 -4.55 6.84 17.40
N LEU A 154 -4.73 7.08 16.09
CA LEU A 154 -3.64 7.17 15.11
C LEU A 154 -2.72 8.37 15.35
N HIS A 155 -3.22 9.46 15.93
CA HIS A 155 -2.39 10.60 16.31
C HIS A 155 -1.31 10.18 17.32
N GLY A 156 -1.71 9.43 18.35
CA GLY A 156 -0.79 8.88 19.35
C GLY A 156 0.16 7.85 18.74
N TYR A 157 -0.30 7.05 17.77
CA TYR A 157 0.54 6.10 17.04
C TYR A 157 1.62 6.80 16.22
N PHE A 158 1.26 7.75 15.35
CA PHE A 158 2.22 8.46 14.50
C PHE A 158 3.21 9.30 15.32
N THR A 159 2.77 9.89 16.44
CA THR A 159 3.67 10.60 17.35
C THR A 159 4.75 9.64 17.89
N LYS A 160 4.36 8.45 18.36
CA LYS A 160 5.31 7.43 18.84
C LYS A 160 6.20 6.87 17.73
N LEU A 161 5.70 6.79 16.50
CA LEU A 161 6.47 6.41 15.32
C LEU A 161 7.57 7.44 15.03
N LEU A 162 7.25 8.73 15.08
CA LEU A 162 8.21 9.83 14.86
C LEU A 162 9.26 9.96 15.95
N GLU A 163 8.89 9.70 17.19
CA GLU A 163 9.82 9.67 18.32
C GLU A 163 10.71 8.40 18.34
N ASN A 164 10.65 7.56 17.30
CA ASN A 164 11.33 6.26 17.21
C ASN A 164 11.01 5.32 18.39
N LYS A 165 9.90 5.56 19.11
CA LYS A 165 9.43 4.70 20.22
C LYS A 165 8.76 3.43 19.71
N ILE A 166 8.40 3.37 18.43
CA ILE A 166 7.87 2.19 17.75
C ILE A 166 8.83 1.81 16.63
N VAL A 167 9.56 0.71 16.84
CA VAL A 167 10.32 0.05 15.78
C VAL A 167 9.43 -1.02 15.15
N THR A 168 9.28 -1.00 13.84
CA THR A 168 8.45 -1.98 13.11
C THR A 168 9.32 -2.97 12.36
N SER A 169 8.99 -4.26 12.45
CA SER A 169 9.55 -5.31 11.60
C SER A 169 8.47 -5.76 10.62
N ASN A 170 8.82 -5.83 9.34
CA ASN A 170 7.89 -6.21 8.29
C ASN A 170 8.43 -7.40 7.54
N LYS A 171 7.62 -8.47 7.47
CA LYS A 171 7.90 -9.60 6.62
C LYS A 171 7.86 -9.17 5.16
N VAL A 172 8.87 -9.56 4.39
CA VAL A 172 8.89 -9.32 2.94
C VAL A 172 7.77 -10.14 2.30
N GLN A 173 6.84 -9.46 1.61
CA GLN A 173 5.68 -10.10 0.99
C GLN A 173 6.05 -11.07 -0.13
N TYR A 174 7.20 -10.86 -0.79
CA TYR A 174 7.75 -11.72 -1.85
C TYR A 174 8.91 -12.56 -1.31
N THR A 175 8.62 -13.78 -0.85
CA THR A 175 9.63 -14.69 -0.28
C THR A 175 10.75 -15.00 -1.29
N ASP A 176 10.44 -15.14 -2.56
CA ASP A 176 11.41 -15.54 -3.60
C ASP A 176 12.53 -14.51 -3.82
N LYS A 177 12.28 -13.25 -3.45
CA LYS A 177 13.27 -12.16 -3.54
C LYS A 177 14.13 -12.05 -2.28
N VAL A 178 13.77 -12.73 -1.20
CA VAL A 178 14.46 -12.62 0.10
C VAL A 178 15.91 -13.07 0.02
N PRO A 179 16.27 -14.21 -0.62
CA PRO A 179 17.67 -14.60 -0.73
C PRO A 179 18.51 -13.52 -1.41
N LYS A 180 18.02 -12.95 -2.53
CA LYS A 180 18.71 -11.87 -3.25
C LYS A 180 18.88 -10.60 -2.41
N ILE A 181 17.85 -10.20 -1.66
CA ILE A 181 17.89 -9.02 -0.78
C ILE A 181 18.90 -9.23 0.35
N LEU A 182 18.91 -10.41 0.98
CA LEU A 182 19.81 -10.71 2.09
C LEU A 182 21.26 -10.85 1.63
N LYS A 183 21.53 -11.53 0.51
CA LYS A 183 22.88 -11.57 -0.10
C LYS A 183 23.44 -10.17 -0.34
N LYS A 184 22.62 -9.27 -0.88
CA LYS A 184 23.02 -7.86 -1.07
C LYS A 184 23.26 -7.13 0.25
N ARG A 185 22.43 -7.37 1.28
CA ARG A 185 22.57 -6.75 2.60
C ARG A 185 23.85 -7.17 3.32
N PHE A 186 24.22 -8.44 3.22
CA PHE A 186 25.40 -9.02 3.88
C PHE A 186 26.64 -9.09 2.98
N GLN A 187 26.53 -8.65 1.71
CA GLN A 187 27.61 -8.67 0.70
C GLN A 187 28.29 -10.04 0.57
N LYS A 188 27.51 -11.12 0.69
CA LYS A 188 28.00 -12.51 0.66
C LYS A 188 27.10 -13.34 -0.25
N GLU A 189 27.71 -14.12 -1.14
CA GLU A 189 27.02 -15.00 -2.10
C GLU A 189 26.47 -16.26 -1.39
N ASP A 190 27.26 -16.81 -0.47
CA ASP A 190 26.94 -18.03 0.28
C ASP A 190 26.52 -17.68 1.72
N LEU A 191 25.24 -17.31 1.91
CA LEU A 191 24.65 -17.20 3.25
C LEU A 191 23.92 -18.48 3.64
N THR A 192 24.21 -18.94 4.85
CA THR A 192 23.44 -19.99 5.51
C THR A 192 22.32 -19.40 6.37
N VAL A 193 21.33 -20.22 6.68
CA VAL A 193 20.19 -19.82 7.52
C VAL A 193 20.66 -19.37 8.91
N ILE A 194 21.58 -20.13 9.52
CA ILE A 194 22.07 -19.83 10.87
C ILE A 194 22.82 -18.50 10.96
N GLU A 195 23.59 -18.14 9.93
CA GLU A 195 24.31 -16.86 9.88
C GLU A 195 23.34 -15.68 9.90
N VAL A 196 22.27 -15.75 9.10
CA VAL A 196 21.25 -14.69 9.07
C VAL A 196 20.50 -14.60 10.39
N LEU A 197 20.07 -15.73 10.93
CA LEU A 197 19.30 -15.74 12.19
C LEU A 197 20.13 -15.17 13.34
N LYS A 198 21.42 -15.53 13.44
CA LYS A 198 22.35 -14.96 14.43
C LYS A 198 22.58 -13.47 14.22
N ALA A 199 22.77 -13.02 12.99
CA ALA A 199 22.99 -11.61 12.68
C ALA A 199 21.76 -10.73 12.95
N MET A 200 20.55 -11.31 12.85
CA MET A 200 19.28 -10.61 13.06
C MET A 200 18.70 -10.79 14.47
N ASP A 201 19.36 -11.55 15.36
CA ASP A 201 18.85 -11.82 16.72
C ASP A 201 18.97 -10.60 17.64
N GLY A 202 17.96 -9.74 17.61
CA GLY A 202 17.83 -8.60 18.51
C GLY A 202 17.21 -8.95 19.87
N ARG A 203 16.76 -10.19 20.07
CA ARG A 203 15.99 -10.62 21.26
C ARG A 203 16.71 -11.65 22.13
N GLY A 204 17.78 -12.27 21.63
CA GLY A 204 18.54 -13.29 22.37
C GLY A 204 17.74 -14.57 22.59
N ARG A 205 16.81 -14.90 21.68
CA ARG A 205 15.91 -16.06 21.81
C ARG A 205 15.97 -16.95 20.57
N ILE A 206 17.18 -17.16 20.04
CA ILE A 206 17.38 -17.87 18.78
C ILE A 206 16.80 -19.29 18.81
N ASP A 207 17.12 -20.05 19.85
CA ASP A 207 16.76 -21.46 19.97
C ASP A 207 15.24 -21.67 20.04
N TYR A 208 14.54 -20.80 20.78
CA TYR A 208 13.08 -20.83 20.89
C TYR A 208 12.39 -20.70 19.52
N TYR A 209 12.85 -19.77 18.68
CA TYR A 209 12.24 -19.55 17.37
C TYR A 209 12.66 -20.60 16.35
N ILE A 210 13.90 -21.12 16.41
CA ILE A 210 14.35 -22.24 15.58
C ILE A 210 13.47 -23.48 15.83
N GLU A 211 13.21 -23.80 17.10
CA GLU A 211 12.36 -24.92 17.49
C GLU A 211 10.92 -24.71 17.03
N LYS A 212 10.31 -23.56 17.36
CA LYS A 212 8.90 -23.28 17.01
C LYS A 212 8.64 -23.16 15.51
N MET A 213 9.64 -22.76 14.72
CA MET A 213 9.53 -22.66 13.26
C MET A 213 10.04 -23.90 12.53
N CYS A 214 10.41 -24.97 13.27
CA CYS A 214 10.95 -26.22 12.73
C CYS A 214 12.11 -25.98 11.75
N LEU A 215 13.05 -25.09 12.11
CA LEU A 215 14.18 -24.73 11.25
C LEU A 215 15.45 -25.54 11.51
N GLY A 216 15.45 -26.45 12.51
CA GLY A 216 16.64 -27.21 12.91
C GLY A 216 17.34 -27.94 11.76
N ASN A 217 16.57 -28.56 10.86
CA ASN A 217 17.10 -29.36 9.75
C ASN A 217 17.64 -28.51 8.58
N VAL A 218 17.47 -27.19 8.61
CA VAL A 218 17.84 -26.29 7.50
C VAL A 218 18.86 -25.22 7.88
N LEU A 219 19.38 -25.26 9.12
CA LEU A 219 20.29 -24.23 9.64
C LEU A 219 21.57 -24.06 8.80
N ASP A 220 22.15 -25.17 8.35
CA ASP A 220 23.41 -25.19 7.59
C ASP A 220 23.20 -25.08 6.07
N ARG A 221 21.95 -25.13 5.61
CA ARG A 221 21.61 -25.03 4.18
C ARG A 221 21.76 -23.60 3.68
N LYS A 222 22.07 -23.45 2.40
CA LYS A 222 22.12 -22.13 1.75
C LYS A 222 20.71 -21.60 1.50
N LEU A 223 20.55 -20.28 1.50
CA LEU A 223 19.24 -19.64 1.29
C LEU A 223 18.56 -20.01 -0.04
N ASP A 224 19.34 -20.29 -1.09
CA ASP A 224 18.82 -20.64 -2.41
C ASP A 224 18.33 -22.09 -2.51
N GLU A 225 18.71 -22.94 -1.55
CA GLU A 225 18.34 -24.36 -1.53
C GLU A 225 17.00 -24.59 -0.81
N LEU A 226 16.51 -23.59 -0.08
CA LEU A 226 15.29 -23.69 0.70
C LEU A 226 14.06 -23.82 -0.21
N SER A 227 13.16 -24.73 0.15
CA SER A 227 11.82 -24.78 -0.43
C SER A 227 11.02 -23.53 -0.05
N GLY A 228 9.97 -23.19 -0.81
CA GLY A 228 9.13 -22.02 -0.52
C GLY A 228 8.52 -22.03 0.89
N GLY A 229 8.15 -23.22 1.41
CA GLY A 229 7.65 -23.38 2.77
C GLY A 229 8.72 -23.14 3.85
N GLU A 230 9.93 -23.66 3.64
CA GLU A 230 11.08 -23.40 4.52
C GLU A 230 11.47 -21.93 4.51
N LEU A 231 11.51 -21.31 3.32
CA LEU A 231 11.79 -19.89 3.14
C LEU A 231 10.74 -19.02 3.84
N GLN A 232 9.47 -19.40 3.79
CA GLN A 232 8.40 -18.70 4.49
C GLN A 232 8.55 -18.78 6.02
N ARG A 233 8.87 -19.96 6.56
CA ARG A 233 9.13 -20.13 8.01
C ARG A 233 10.37 -19.34 8.45
N PHE A 234 11.43 -19.39 7.65
CA PHE A 234 12.64 -18.61 7.85
C PHE A 234 12.37 -17.10 7.86
N CYS A 235 11.59 -16.58 6.91
CA CYS A 235 11.21 -15.16 6.87
C CYS A 235 10.42 -14.74 8.11
N ILE A 236 9.51 -15.58 8.60
CA ILE A 236 8.76 -15.32 9.82
C ILE A 236 9.71 -15.31 11.03
N ALA A 237 10.63 -16.28 11.13
CA ALA A 237 11.64 -16.32 12.17
C ALA A 237 12.49 -15.04 12.17
N CYS A 238 13.05 -14.64 11.03
CA CYS A 238 13.82 -13.39 10.89
C CYS A 238 13.03 -12.17 11.36
N CYS A 239 11.75 -12.08 10.97
CA CYS A 239 10.86 -11.00 11.37
C CYS A 239 10.66 -10.95 12.90
N MET A 240 10.55 -12.12 13.54
CA MET A 240 10.39 -12.26 14.98
C MET A 240 11.68 -12.01 15.78
N HIS A 241 12.86 -12.31 15.21
CA HIS A 241 14.17 -12.04 15.82
C HIS A 241 14.47 -10.55 15.95
N GLU A 242 13.95 -9.73 15.02
CA GLU A 242 14.12 -8.28 15.11
C GLU A 242 13.44 -7.71 16.38
N LYS A 243 14.20 -6.86 17.09
CA LYS A 243 13.70 -6.12 18.26
C LYS A 243 12.73 -5.03 17.80
N CYS A 244 11.46 -5.40 17.67
CA CYS A 244 10.39 -4.52 17.20
C CYS A 244 9.21 -4.51 18.19
N ARG A 245 8.47 -3.39 18.19
CA ARG A 245 7.21 -3.22 18.93
C ARG A 245 5.98 -3.50 18.07
N LEU A 246 6.11 -3.42 16.75
CA LEU A 246 5.09 -3.82 15.80
C LEU A 246 5.65 -4.84 14.81
N LEU A 247 4.95 -5.96 14.68
CA LEU A 247 5.28 -7.03 13.73
C LEU A 247 4.20 -7.06 12.64
N CYS A 248 4.62 -6.86 11.40
CA CYS A 248 3.74 -6.94 10.23
C CYS A 248 4.07 -8.23 9.45
N LEU A 249 3.09 -9.12 9.32
CA LEU A 249 3.23 -10.44 8.68
C LEU A 249 2.46 -10.53 7.37
#